data_AF-A0A7S3U3F4-F1
#
_entry.id   AF-A0A7S3U3F4-F1
#
_cell.length_a   1.000
_cell.length_b   1.000
_cell.length_c   1.000
_cell.angle_alpha   90.00
_cell.angle_beta   90.00
_cell.angle_gamma   90.00
#
_symmetry.space_group_name_H-M   'P 1'
#
loop_
_entity.id
_entity.type
_entity.pdbx_description
1 polymer ?
#
loop_
_entity_poly.entity_id
_entity_poly.type
_entity_poly.pdbx_seq_one_letter_code
_entity_poly.pdbx_strand_id
1 'polypeptide(L)'
;FVAAEVQSIALGQYFFRGFRLGLRIKAAIAQVVYDKALRLTAEERASFGVGPIVSYMQIDAAKVADAIPYLHALWSAILQLSIAIYMLYQILGASALAGLAIMVAMLPLNVWVGKYQAKFTGRIMRARDARVSFVSEVLQGVKLLKLFAWEPPTLAEVRRKRNTELAALMRGALFGTIS
;
A
#
# COMPACT_ATOMS: atom_id res chain seq x y z
N PHE A 1 -22.59 -1.02 29.39
CA PHE A 1 -22.02 0.31 29.65
C PHE A 1 -20.62 0.18 30.23
N VAL A 2 -20.44 -0.27 31.48
CA VAL A 2 -19.11 -0.44 32.13
C VAL A 2 -18.11 -1.27 31.32
N ALA A 3 -18.51 -2.40 30.73
CA ALA A 3 -17.62 -3.23 29.93
C ALA A 3 -17.02 -2.50 28.71
N ALA A 4 -17.81 -1.64 28.06
CA ALA A 4 -17.35 -0.85 26.92
C ALA A 4 -16.36 0.23 27.35
N GLU A 5 -16.60 0.89 28.48
CA GLU A 5 -15.69 1.89 29.03
C GLU A 5 -14.34 1.27 29.42
N VAL A 6 -14.37 0.12 30.11
CA VAL A 6 -13.16 -0.64 30.47
C VAL A 6 -12.39 -1.05 29.21
N GLN A 7 -13.09 -1.53 28.18
CA GLN A 7 -12.47 -1.87 26.89
C GLN A 7 -11.80 -0.66 26.24
N SER A 8 -12.48 0.49 26.18
CA SER A 8 -11.92 1.73 25.60
C SER A 8 -10.67 2.19 26.36
N ILE A 9 -10.71 2.17 27.69
CA ILE A 9 -9.56 2.57 28.52
C ILE A 9 -8.39 1.58 28.32
N ALA A 10 -8.65 0.28 28.37
CA ALA A 10 -7.63 -0.75 28.19
C ALA A 10 -6.96 -0.64 26.81
N LEU A 11 -7.75 -0.42 25.75
CA LEU A 11 -7.25 -0.24 24.39
C LEU A 11 -6.40 1.04 24.27
N GLY A 12 -6.86 2.14 24.86
CA GLY A 12 -6.11 3.39 24.90
C GLY A 12 -4.76 3.23 25.61
N GLN A 13 -4.74 2.57 26.76
CA GLN A 13 -3.50 2.27 27.51
C GLN A 13 -2.56 1.34 26.74
N TYR A 14 -3.10 0.33 26.05
CA TYR A 14 -2.35 -0.57 25.18
C TYR A 14 -1.61 0.22 24.10
N PHE A 15 -2.32 1.04 23.32
CA PHE A 15 -1.70 1.84 22.25
C PHE A 15 -0.71 2.83 22.80
N PHE A 16 -1.04 3.54 23.89
CA PHE A 16 -0.15 4.50 24.50
C PHE A 16 1.19 3.88 24.94
N ARG A 17 1.15 2.71 25.58
CA ARG A 17 2.35 1.96 25.97
C ARG A 17 3.12 1.46 24.75
N GLY A 18 2.41 0.96 23.73
CA GLY A 18 2.99 0.52 22.46
C GLY A 18 3.75 1.64 21.75
N PHE A 19 3.13 2.82 21.58
CA PHE A 19 3.77 3.99 20.96
C PHE A 19 4.96 4.48 21.78
N ARG A 20 4.85 4.51 23.11
CA ARG A 20 5.97 4.88 23.99
C ARG A 20 7.15 3.91 23.84
N LEU A 21 6.89 2.61 23.75
CA LEU A 21 7.93 1.61 23.50
C LEU A 21 8.53 1.78 22.09
N GLY A 22 7.70 2.00 21.07
CA GLY A 22 8.14 2.28 19.71
C GLY A 22 9.10 3.45 19.63
N LEU A 23 8.78 4.57 20.29
CA LEU A 23 9.66 5.75 20.35
C LEU A 23 11.01 5.45 21.00
N ARG A 24 11.03 4.65 22.09
CA ARG A 24 12.28 4.22 22.74
C ARG A 24 13.11 3.33 21.82
N ILE A 25 12.47 2.40 21.11
CA ILE A 25 13.13 1.52 20.13
C ILE A 25 13.72 2.34 18.98
N LYS A 26 12.98 3.33 18.45
CA LYS A 26 13.49 4.24 17.40
C LYS A 26 14.80 4.90 17.84
N ALA A 27 14.80 5.49 19.03
CA ALA A 27 15.97 6.16 19.59
C ALA A 27 17.14 5.19 19.79
N ALA A 28 16.87 3.99 20.32
CA ALA A 28 17.88 2.96 20.51
C ALA A 28 18.50 2.48 19.18
N ILE A 29 17.69 2.25 18.15
CA ILE A 29 18.17 1.86 16.82
C ILE A 29 19.04 2.98 16.23
N ALA A 30 18.58 4.23 16.28
CA ALA A 30 19.34 5.36 15.78
C ALA A 30 20.69 5.50 16.49
N GLN A 31 20.72 5.32 17.82
CA GLN A 31 21.95 5.35 18.61
C GLN A 31 22.91 4.21 18.23
N VAL A 32 22.42 2.96 18.14
CA VAL A 32 23.27 1.80 17.77
C VAL A 32 23.84 1.95 16.37
N VAL A 33 23.05 2.45 15.41
CA VAL A 33 23.50 2.72 14.04
C VAL A 33 24.54 3.84 14.03
N TYR A 34 24.34 4.90 14.80
CA TYR A 34 25.30 5.99 14.93
C TYR A 34 26.64 5.52 15.53
N ASP A 35 26.60 4.76 16.62
CA ASP A 35 27.79 4.19 17.26
C ASP A 35 28.54 3.26 16.30
N LYS A 36 27.81 2.47 15.50
CA LYS A 36 28.42 1.63 14.48
C LYS A 36 29.06 2.46 13.37
N ALA A 37 28.40 3.53 12.91
CA ALA A 37 28.91 4.40 11.86
C ALA A 37 30.24 5.09 12.26
N LEU A 38 30.40 5.45 13.53
CA LEU A 38 31.64 6.02 14.07
C LEU A 38 32.81 5.02 14.08
N ARG A 39 32.53 3.72 14.16
CA ARG A 39 33.54 2.65 14.21
C ARG A 39 33.90 2.06 12.84
N LEU A 40 33.21 2.46 11.76
CA LEU A 40 33.52 2.00 10.40
C LEU A 40 34.88 2.53 9.95
N THR A 41 35.64 1.68 9.27
CA THR A 41 36.88 2.09 8.59
C THR A 41 36.60 3.00 7.40
N ALA A 42 37.61 3.72 6.93
CA ALA A 42 37.47 4.65 5.80
C ALA A 42 37.03 3.92 4.50
N GLU A 43 37.55 2.72 4.26
CA GLU A 43 37.20 1.88 3.11
C GLU A 43 35.74 1.41 3.17
N GLU A 44 35.31 0.89 4.34
CA GLU A 44 33.92 0.47 4.55
C GLU A 44 32.95 1.66 4.43
N ARG A 45 33.30 2.83 4.98
CA ARG A 45 32.47 4.03 4.90
C ARG A 45 32.36 4.55 3.46
N ALA A 46 33.43 4.49 2.68
CA ALA A 46 33.42 4.88 1.27
C ALA A 46 32.58 3.92 0.40
N SER A 47 32.67 2.61 0.68
CA SER A 47 31.87 1.59 0.00
C SER A 47 30.38 1.68 0.36
N PHE A 48 30.07 1.89 1.64
CA PHE A 48 28.70 1.87 2.16
C PHE A 48 27.94 3.20 1.91
N GLY A 49 28.65 4.32 1.96
CA GLY A 49 28.09 5.65 1.80
C GLY A 49 27.29 6.15 3.01
N VAL A 50 27.12 7.48 3.10
CA VAL A 50 26.41 8.14 4.21
C VAL A 50 24.88 8.02 4.09
N GLY A 51 24.36 7.94 2.86
CA GLY A 51 22.92 7.86 2.59
C GLY A 51 22.21 6.70 3.29
N PRO A 52 22.68 5.45 3.15
CA PRO A 52 22.08 4.30 3.84
C PRO A 52 22.09 4.42 5.37
N ILE A 53 23.17 4.94 5.96
CA ILE A 53 23.28 5.17 7.41
C ILE A 53 22.17 6.11 7.89
N VAL A 54 21.99 7.24 7.20
CA VAL A 54 20.93 8.21 7.51
C VAL A 54 19.55 7.60 7.33
N SER A 55 19.34 6.80 6.28
CA SER A 55 18.09 6.07 6.06
C SER A 55 17.76 5.12 7.21
N TYR A 56 18.73 4.35 7.69
CA TYR A 56 18.51 3.45 8.82
C TYR A 56 18.13 4.19 10.11
N MET A 57 18.84 5.28 10.41
CA MET A 57 18.58 6.08 11.61
C MET A 57 17.22 6.78 11.59
N GLN A 58 16.76 7.23 10.41
CA GLN A 58 15.56 8.07 10.30
C GLN A 58 14.34 7.32 9.77
N ILE A 59 14.47 6.67 8.62
CA ILE A 59 13.36 6.06 7.89
C ILE A 59 13.07 4.68 8.46
N ASP A 60 14.06 3.80 8.53
CA ASP A 60 13.81 2.41 8.90
C ASP A 60 13.57 2.25 10.41
N ALA A 61 14.29 3.01 11.25
CA ALA A 61 13.99 3.08 12.68
C ALA A 61 12.56 3.59 12.95
N ALA A 62 12.05 4.53 12.16
CA ALA A 62 10.66 4.99 12.27
C ALA A 62 9.67 3.90 11.88
N LYS A 63 9.88 3.20 10.75
CA LYS A 63 9.03 2.08 10.34
C LYS A 63 8.95 0.99 11.41
N VAL A 64 10.08 0.64 12.02
CA VAL A 64 10.11 -0.35 13.11
C VAL A 64 9.28 0.15 14.29
N ALA A 65 9.48 1.40 14.72
CA ALA A 65 8.75 1.99 15.82
C ALA A 65 7.24 2.06 15.59
N ASP A 66 6.81 2.38 14.36
CA ASP A 66 5.41 2.44 13.97
C ASP A 66 4.76 1.05 13.96
N ALA A 67 5.54 -0.02 13.78
CA ALA A 67 5.04 -1.40 13.81
C ALA A 67 4.84 -1.95 15.24
N ILE A 68 5.60 -1.46 16.23
CA ILE A 68 5.58 -1.97 17.62
C ILE A 68 4.18 -2.03 18.24
N PRO A 69 3.32 -1.00 18.15
CA PRO A 69 1.98 -1.03 18.73
C PRO A 69 1.07 -2.11 18.13
N TYR A 70 1.39 -2.66 16.97
CA TYR A 70 0.55 -3.61 16.24
C TYR A 70 1.07 -5.05 16.32
N LEU A 71 2.28 -5.26 16.82
CA LEU A 71 2.90 -6.59 16.87
C LEU A 71 2.05 -7.59 17.67
N HIS A 72 1.47 -7.14 18.79
CA HIS A 72 0.59 -8.00 19.61
C HIS A 72 -0.79 -8.21 19.00
N ALA A 73 -1.24 -7.29 18.13
CA ALA A 73 -2.51 -7.45 17.43
C ALA A 73 -2.50 -8.68 16.50
N LEU A 74 -1.33 -9.08 15.99
CA LEU A 74 -1.22 -10.19 15.04
C LEU A 74 -1.63 -11.55 15.66
N TRP A 75 -1.06 -11.91 16.81
CA TRP A 75 -1.42 -13.15 17.50
C TRP A 75 -2.77 -13.02 18.23
N SER A 76 -3.09 -11.81 18.72
CA SER A 76 -4.39 -11.54 19.34
C SER A 76 -5.54 -11.75 18.34
N ALA A 77 -5.38 -11.36 17.07
CA ALA A 77 -6.37 -11.57 16.03
C ALA A 77 -6.64 -13.06 15.78
N ILE A 78 -5.60 -13.91 15.81
CA ILE A 78 -5.74 -15.36 15.66
C ILE A 78 -6.56 -15.92 16.82
N LEU A 79 -6.22 -15.55 18.06
CA LEU A 79 -6.97 -16.00 19.24
C LEU A 79 -8.43 -15.53 19.21
N GLN A 80 -8.66 -14.26 18.85
CA GLN A 80 -10.00 -13.69 18.75
C GLN A 80 -10.84 -14.43 17.70
N LEU A 81 -10.25 -14.74 16.55
CA LEU A 81 -10.90 -15.52 15.50
C LEU A 81 -11.23 -16.94 15.99
N SER A 82 -10.29 -17.62 16.66
CA SER A 82 -10.52 -18.96 17.21
C SER A 82 -11.65 -18.99 18.24
N ILE A 83 -11.66 -18.03 19.17
CA ILE A 83 -12.73 -17.91 20.19
C ILE A 83 -14.07 -17.62 19.51
N ALA A 84 -14.11 -16.70 18.53
CA ALA A 84 -15.33 -16.38 17.80
C ALA A 84 -15.90 -17.59 17.07
N ILE A 85 -15.06 -18.36 16.37
CA ILE A 85 -15.48 -19.60 15.68
C ILE A 85 -15.98 -20.64 16.68
N TYR A 86 -15.30 -20.80 17.82
CA TYR A 86 -15.74 -21.72 18.87
C TYR A 86 -17.12 -21.36 19.43
N MET A 87 -17.33 -20.08 19.77
CA MET A 87 -18.63 -19.61 20.26
C MET A 87 -19.73 -19.76 19.20
N LEU A 88 -19.42 -19.48 17.94
CA LEU A 88 -20.37 -19.66 16.83
C LEU A 88 -20.77 -21.14 16.67
N TYR A 89 -19.81 -22.06 16.77
CA TYR A 89 -20.06 -23.50 16.73
C TYR A 89 -20.94 -23.96 17.90
N GLN A 90 -20.76 -23.40 19.10
CA GLN A 90 -21.60 -23.73 20.25
C GLN A 90 -23.07 -23.32 20.05
N ILE A 91 -23.33 -22.22 19.34
CA ILE A 91 -24.70 -21.69 19.14
C ILE A 91 -25.41 -22.38 17.96
N LEU A 92 -24.72 -22.60 16.84
CA LEU A 92 -25.31 -23.11 15.58
C LEU A 92 -24.89 -24.54 15.20
N GLY A 93 -23.98 -25.17 15.95
CA GLY A 93 -23.46 -26.50 15.64
C GLY A 93 -22.74 -26.55 14.28
N ALA A 94 -22.90 -27.66 13.57
CA ALA A 94 -22.22 -27.89 12.29
C ALA A 94 -22.59 -26.89 11.18
N SER A 95 -23.77 -26.26 11.26
CA SER A 95 -24.22 -25.25 10.28
C SER A 95 -23.34 -23.99 10.27
N ALA A 96 -22.68 -23.65 11.39
CA ALA A 96 -21.70 -22.56 11.46
C ALA A 96 -20.50 -22.77 10.54
N LEU A 97 -20.06 -24.02 10.38
CA LEU A 97 -18.89 -24.37 9.58
C LEU A 97 -19.14 -24.17 8.08
N ALA A 98 -20.38 -24.37 7.62
CA ALA A 98 -20.76 -24.10 6.23
C ALA A 98 -20.66 -22.60 5.90
N GLY A 99 -21.13 -21.73 6.81
CA GLY A 99 -20.99 -20.28 6.67
C GLY A 99 -19.52 -19.83 6.66
N LEU A 100 -18.72 -20.36 7.59
CA LEU A 100 -17.28 -20.08 7.65
C LEU A 100 -16.56 -20.53 6.37
N ALA A 101 -16.91 -21.72 5.83
CA ALA A 101 -16.33 -22.22 4.60
C ALA A 101 -16.63 -21.31 3.40
N ILE A 102 -17.85 -20.78 3.29
CA ILE A 102 -18.21 -19.81 2.25
C ILE A 102 -17.41 -18.50 2.43
N MET A 103 -17.29 -17.99 3.66
CA MET A 103 -16.50 -16.78 3.94
C MET A 103 -15.02 -16.97 3.58
N VAL A 104 -14.43 -18.11 3.92
CA VAL A 104 -13.05 -18.44 3.56
C VAL A 104 -12.91 -18.60 2.05
N ALA A 105 -13.88 -19.23 1.37
CA ALA A 105 -13.89 -19.36 -0.09
C ALA A 105 -14.04 -18.01 -0.82
N MET A 106 -14.65 -17.00 -0.19
CA MET A 106 -14.70 -15.63 -0.71
C MET A 106 -13.34 -14.91 -0.68
N LEU A 107 -12.40 -15.31 0.19
CA LEU A 107 -11.06 -14.71 0.24
C LEU A 107 -10.27 -14.88 -1.08
N PRO A 108 -10.06 -16.10 -1.63
CA PRO A 108 -9.35 -16.26 -2.89
C PRO A 108 -10.11 -15.63 -4.06
N LEU A 109 -11.45 -15.61 -4.03
CA LEU A 109 -12.26 -14.93 -5.04
C LEU A 109 -11.97 -13.42 -5.04
N ASN A 110 -11.99 -12.77 -3.87
CA ASN A 110 -11.65 -11.35 -3.73
C ASN A 110 -10.22 -11.05 -4.21
N VAL A 111 -9.24 -11.91 -3.87
CA VAL A 111 -7.86 -11.77 -4.36
C VAL A 111 -7.80 -11.88 -5.88
N TRP A 112 -8.53 -12.85 -6.46
CA TRP A 112 -8.56 -13.07 -7.90
C TRP A 112 -9.18 -11.87 -8.62
N VAL A 113 -10.36 -11.41 -8.20
CA VAL A 113 -11.02 -10.21 -8.72
C VAL A 113 -10.12 -8.99 -8.59
N GLY A 114 -9.48 -8.81 -7.43
CA GLY A 114 -8.53 -7.72 -7.19
C GLY A 114 -7.34 -7.72 -8.14
N LYS A 115 -6.79 -8.90 -8.49
CA LYS A 115 -5.72 -9.02 -9.50
C LYS A 115 -6.17 -8.57 -10.88
N TYR A 116 -7.40 -8.92 -11.29
CA TYR A 116 -7.95 -8.44 -12.56
C TYR A 116 -8.18 -6.93 -12.54
N GLN A 117 -8.74 -6.40 -11.45
CA GLN A 117 -8.95 -4.97 -11.30
C GLN A 117 -7.62 -4.20 -11.40
N ALA A 118 -6.57 -4.66 -10.71
CA ALA A 118 -5.23 -4.10 -10.81
C ALA A 118 -4.67 -4.15 -12.25
N LYS A 119 -4.92 -5.25 -12.98
CA LYS A 119 -4.52 -5.38 -14.39
C LYS A 119 -5.22 -4.37 -15.30
N PHE A 120 -6.52 -4.12 -15.11
CA PHE A 120 -7.26 -3.12 -15.87
C PHE A 120 -6.82 -1.71 -15.51
N THR A 121 -6.68 -1.39 -14.22
CA THR A 121 -6.14 -0.11 -13.75
C THR A 121 -4.74 0.14 -14.34
N GLY A 122 -3.85 -0.85 -14.35
CA GLY A 122 -2.52 -0.72 -14.96
C GLY A 122 -2.54 -0.51 -16.48
N ARG A 123 -3.58 -0.98 -17.19
CA ARG A 123 -3.76 -0.66 -18.63
C ARG A 123 -4.24 0.78 -18.83
N ILE A 124 -5.18 1.23 -18.00
CA ILE A 124 -5.68 2.61 -18.01
C ILE A 124 -4.54 3.60 -17.74
N MET A 125 -3.73 3.34 -16.70
CA MET A 125 -2.60 4.20 -16.35
C MET A 125 -1.58 4.31 -17.48
N ARG A 126 -1.18 3.18 -18.10
CA ARG A 126 -0.26 3.22 -19.25
C ARG A 126 -0.79 4.02 -20.43
N ALA A 127 -2.08 3.88 -20.77
CA ALA A 127 -2.70 4.64 -21.87
C ALA A 127 -2.79 6.14 -21.55
N ARG A 128 -3.12 6.48 -20.29
CA ARG A 128 -3.13 7.85 -19.78
C ARG A 128 -1.74 8.48 -19.82
N ASP A 129 -0.73 7.79 -19.31
CA ASP A 129 0.65 8.29 -19.25
C ASP A 129 1.21 8.51 -20.66
N ALA A 130 0.96 7.59 -21.60
CA ALA A 130 1.35 7.75 -22.99
C ALA A 130 0.70 8.98 -23.67
N ARG A 131 -0.53 9.35 -23.29
CA ARG A 131 -1.19 10.57 -23.77
C ARG A 131 -0.60 11.81 -23.10
N VAL A 132 -0.42 11.79 -21.79
CA VAL A 132 0.09 12.93 -21.02
C VAL A 132 1.54 13.26 -21.40
N SER A 133 2.40 12.26 -21.54
CA SER A 133 3.79 12.46 -22.02
C SER A 133 3.81 13.11 -23.40
N PHE A 134 3.03 12.56 -24.34
CA PHE A 134 2.97 13.08 -25.70
C PHE A 134 2.47 14.53 -25.74
N VAL A 135 1.42 14.86 -24.97
CA VAL A 135 0.94 16.24 -24.86
C VAL A 135 2.00 17.16 -24.26
N SER A 136 2.75 16.68 -23.26
CA SER A 136 3.86 17.45 -22.67
C SER A 136 4.96 17.75 -23.70
N GLU A 137 5.36 16.76 -24.50
CA GLU A 137 6.34 16.92 -25.58
C GLU A 137 5.85 17.94 -26.64
N VAL A 138 4.58 17.84 -27.03
CA VAL A 138 3.95 18.78 -27.96
C VAL A 138 3.96 20.22 -27.43
N LEU A 139 3.66 20.40 -26.13
CA LEU A 139 3.68 21.74 -25.51
C LEU A 139 5.09 22.32 -25.44
N GLN A 140 6.09 21.50 -25.16
CA GLN A 140 7.50 21.92 -25.17
C GLN A 140 7.95 22.38 -26.58
N GLY A 141 7.44 21.72 -27.64
CA GLY A 141 7.76 22.00 -29.05
C GLY A 141 6.81 22.94 -29.79
N VAL A 142 5.89 23.64 -29.10
CA VAL A 142 4.73 24.31 -29.74
C VAL A 142 5.10 25.35 -30.80
N LYS A 143 6.23 26.06 -30.65
CA LYS A 143 6.67 27.08 -31.62
C LYS A 143 7.04 26.48 -32.97
N LEU A 144 7.74 25.35 -32.96
CA LEU A 144 8.13 24.61 -34.19
C LEU A 144 6.89 24.05 -34.88
N LEU A 145 5.98 23.50 -34.09
CA LEU A 145 4.74 22.93 -34.61
C LEU A 145 3.90 23.96 -35.38
N LYS A 146 3.79 25.19 -34.85
CA LYS A 146 3.14 26.31 -35.53
C LYS A 146 3.89 26.79 -36.78
N LEU A 147 5.22 26.81 -36.74
CA LEU A 147 6.05 27.24 -37.87
C LEU A 147 5.86 26.33 -39.10
N PHE A 148 5.69 25.03 -38.88
CA PHE A 148 5.51 24.02 -39.94
C PHE A 148 4.04 23.68 -40.24
N ALA A 149 3.08 24.34 -39.60
CA ALA A 149 1.64 24.04 -39.71
C ALA A 149 1.29 22.55 -39.46
N TRP A 150 1.97 21.92 -38.47
CA TRP A 150 1.80 20.51 -38.11
C TRP A 150 0.66 20.26 -37.11
N GLU A 151 -0.20 21.23 -36.84
CA GLU A 151 -1.32 21.09 -35.90
C GLU A 151 -2.29 19.95 -36.28
N PRO A 152 -2.76 19.82 -37.54
CA PRO A 152 -3.71 18.78 -37.90
C PRO A 152 -3.21 17.35 -37.64
N PRO A 153 -1.99 16.95 -38.08
CA PRO A 153 -1.49 15.60 -37.80
C PRO A 153 -1.21 15.38 -36.30
N THR A 154 -0.74 16.38 -35.56
CA THR A 154 -0.55 16.23 -34.10
C THR A 154 -1.86 16.04 -33.36
N LEU A 155 -2.93 16.77 -33.73
CA LEU A 155 -4.25 16.60 -33.12
C LEU A 155 -4.85 15.22 -33.43
N ALA A 156 -4.62 14.70 -34.65
CA ALA A 156 -5.02 13.33 -35.01
C ALA A 156 -4.32 12.29 -34.12
N GLU A 157 -3.02 12.49 -33.84
CA GLU A 157 -2.23 11.64 -32.94
C GLU A 157 -2.74 11.67 -31.49
N VAL A 158 -3.02 12.87 -30.94
CA VAL A 158 -3.62 13.01 -29.60
C VAL A 158 -4.96 12.27 -29.54
N ARG A 159 -5.81 12.42 -30.56
CA ARG A 159 -7.12 11.76 -30.63
C ARG A 159 -6.98 10.24 -30.68
N ARG A 160 -5.99 9.71 -31.42
CA ARG A 160 -5.71 8.27 -31.44
C ARG A 160 -5.35 7.76 -30.05
N LYS A 161 -4.44 8.42 -29.34
CA LYS A 161 -4.06 8.06 -27.96
C LYS A 161 -5.25 8.16 -27.00
N ARG A 162 -6.11 9.18 -27.16
CA ARG A 162 -7.35 9.33 -26.38
C ARG A 162 -8.34 8.18 -26.64
N ASN A 163 -8.50 7.73 -27.87
CA ASN A 163 -9.37 6.59 -28.19
C ASN A 163 -8.85 5.30 -27.55
N THR A 164 -7.53 5.09 -27.51
CA THR A 164 -6.93 3.95 -26.79
C THR A 164 -7.17 4.02 -25.29
N GLU A 165 -7.04 5.21 -24.68
CA GLU A 165 -7.36 5.44 -23.28
C GLU A 165 -8.85 5.17 -22.98
N LEU A 166 -9.76 5.69 -23.81
CA LEU A 166 -11.20 5.48 -23.68
C LEU A 166 -11.57 4.00 -23.82
N ALA A 167 -10.96 3.27 -24.76
CA ALA A 167 -11.17 1.84 -24.90
C ALA A 167 -10.68 1.05 -23.66
N ALA A 168 -9.56 1.46 -23.06
CA ALA A 168 -9.07 0.87 -21.81
C ALA A 168 -10.01 1.17 -20.64
N LEU A 169 -10.53 2.41 -20.56
CA LEU A 169 -11.52 2.83 -19.56
C LEU A 169 -12.83 2.05 -19.68
N MET A 170 -13.38 1.91 -20.89
CA MET A 170 -14.61 1.14 -21.12
C MET A 170 -14.46 -0.32 -20.71
N ARG A 171 -13.34 -0.96 -21.07
CA ARG A 171 -13.06 -2.35 -20.66
C ARG A 171 -12.92 -2.49 -19.14
N GLY A 172 -12.29 -1.51 -18.48
CA GLY A 172 -12.20 -1.48 -17.02
C GLY A 172 -13.55 -1.26 -16.34
N ALA A 173 -14.37 -0.35 -16.87
CA ALA A 173 -15.71 -0.06 -16.36
C ALA A 173 -16.66 -1.26 -16.49
N LEU A 174 -16.65 -1.94 -17.64
CA LEU A 174 -17.44 -3.16 -17.85
C LEU A 174 -17.05 -4.27 -16.86
N PHE A 175 -15.76 -4.44 -16.58
CA PHE A 175 -15.32 -5.37 -15.55
C PHE A 175 -15.82 -4.95 -14.16
N GLY A 176 -15.72 -3.65 -13.82
CA GLY A 176 -16.18 -3.12 -12.54
C GLY A 176 -17.70 -3.14 -12.31
N THR A 177 -18.49 -3.24 -13.38
CA THR A 177 -19.95 -3.44 -13.26
C THR A 177 -20.35 -4.91 -13.07
N ILE A 178 -19.47 -5.85 -13.41
CA ILE A 178 -19.72 -7.30 -13.35
C ILE A 178 -19.16 -7.90 -12.04
N SER A 179 -18.11 -7.29 -11.48
CA SER A 179 -17.48 -7.63 -10.20
C SER A 179 -18.18 -6.99 -9.01
#